data_AF-A0A497KJC1-F1
#
_entry.id   AF-A0A497KJC1-F1
#
_cell.length_a   1.000
_cell.length_b   1.000
_cell.length_c   1.000
_cell.angle_alpha   90.00
_cell.angle_beta   90.00
_cell.angle_gamma   90.00
#
_symmetry.space_group_name_H-M   'P 1'
#
loop_
_entity.id
_entity.type
_entity.pdbx_description
1 polymer ?
#
loop_
_entity_poly.entity_id
_entity_poly.type
_entity_poly.pdbx_seq_one_letter_code
_entity_poly.pdbx_strand_id
1 'polypeptide(L)'
;MNVWKYLTYLFALLFFLGLLINLRVLLITQVEGWSMYPTIKPGSWIVCVKSPVYKPGDIVVYKPRWIEGVYVVHRIIYIDKAGFYYLKGDNPVTNPRLDYYPATYGDIICKVVFHT
;
A
#
# COMPACT_ATOMS: atom_id res chain seq x y z
N MET A 1 -2.47 -39.85 28.63
CA MET A 1 -2.12 -38.73 27.71
C MET A 1 -3.41 -38.19 27.11
N ASN A 2 -3.77 -36.94 27.37
CA ASN A 2 -5.07 -36.39 26.94
C ASN A 2 -5.05 -35.99 25.46
N VAL A 3 -5.49 -36.90 24.60
CA VAL A 3 -5.66 -36.70 23.14
C VAL A 3 -6.41 -35.40 22.81
N TRP A 4 -7.41 -35.05 23.64
CA TRP A 4 -8.18 -33.81 23.54
C TRP A 4 -7.33 -32.53 23.56
N LYS A 5 -6.24 -32.48 24.34
CA LYS A 5 -5.35 -31.30 24.39
C LYS A 5 -4.63 -31.08 23.06
N TYR A 6 -4.18 -32.17 22.42
CA TYR A 6 -3.50 -32.11 21.14
C TYR A 6 -4.46 -31.69 20.01
N LEU A 7 -5.71 -32.17 20.04
CA LEU A 7 -6.75 -31.71 19.12
C LEU A 7 -7.03 -30.21 19.27
N THR A 8 -7.13 -29.71 20.51
CA THR A 8 -7.35 -28.26 20.73
C THR A 8 -6.17 -27.43 20.24
N TYR A 9 -4.93 -27.87 20.44
CA TYR A 9 -3.75 -27.17 19.93
C TYR A 9 -3.70 -27.18 18.41
N LEU A 10 -4.05 -28.31 17.77
CA LEU A 10 -4.11 -28.41 16.31
C LEU A 10 -5.17 -27.46 15.73
N PHE A 11 -6.37 -27.41 16.32
CA PHE A 11 -7.42 -26.49 15.88
C PHE A 11 -7.02 -25.02 16.05
N ALA A 12 -6.45 -24.66 17.20
CA ALA A 12 -5.94 -23.30 17.42
C ALA A 12 -4.85 -22.94 16.40
N LEU A 13 -3.90 -23.85 16.17
CA LEU A 13 -2.83 -23.66 15.18
C LEU A 13 -3.39 -23.46 13.77
N LEU A 14 -4.32 -24.30 13.33
CA LEU A 14 -4.95 -24.17 12.00
C LEU A 14 -5.76 -22.87 11.87
N PHE A 15 -6.45 -22.45 12.93
CA PHE A 15 -7.15 -21.18 12.96
C PHE A 15 -6.19 -19.98 12.82
N PHE A 16 -5.10 -19.96 13.59
CA PHE A 16 -4.07 -18.93 13.46
C PHE A 16 -3.36 -18.99 12.11
N LEU A 17 -3.08 -20.18 11.56
CA LEU A 17 -2.54 -20.33 10.21
C LEU A 17 -3.50 -19.76 9.16
N GLY A 18 -4.80 -20.03 9.27
CA GLY A 18 -5.83 -19.49 8.38
C GLY A 18 -5.93 -17.97 8.42
N LEU A 19 -5.75 -17.37 9.61
CA LEU A 19 -5.66 -15.92 9.77
C LEU A 19 -4.41 -15.34 9.07
N LEU A 20 -3.27 -16.00 9.21
CA LEU A 20 -2.02 -15.60 8.57
C LEU A 20 -2.08 -15.74 7.04
N ILE A 21 -2.74 -16.77 6.51
CA ILE A 21 -2.93 -16.97 5.06
C ILE A 21 -3.79 -15.85 4.43
N ASN A 22 -4.67 -15.22 5.21
CA ASN A 22 -5.46 -14.08 4.75
C ASN A 22 -4.70 -12.74 4.79
N LEU A 23 -3.52 -12.68 5.43
CA LEU A 23 -2.65 -11.50 5.36
C LEU A 23 -2.00 -11.44 3.98
N ARG A 24 -2.68 -10.79 3.04
CA ARG A 24 -2.18 -10.47 1.69
C ARG A 24 -1.19 -9.30 1.72
N VAL A 25 -0.26 -9.31 2.67
CA VAL A 25 0.82 -8.33 2.74
C VAL A 25 1.72 -8.54 1.53
N LEU A 26 1.80 -7.52 0.69
CA LEU A 26 2.57 -7.58 -0.55
C LEU A 26 3.96 -7.00 -0.35
N LEU A 27 4.06 -5.89 0.38
CA LEU A 27 5.30 -5.16 0.55
C LEU A 27 5.34 -4.45 1.89
N ILE A 28 6.50 -4.56 2.52
CA ILE A 28 6.90 -3.81 3.71
C ILE A 28 8.19 -3.10 3.33
N THR A 29 8.21 -1.77 3.40
CA THR A 29 9.39 -0.99 3.03
C THR A 29 9.49 0.29 3.83
N GLN A 30 10.67 0.90 3.82
CA GLN A 30 10.91 2.20 4.44
C GLN A 30 10.76 3.31 3.38
N VAL A 31 10.12 4.42 3.76
CA VAL A 31 9.95 5.58 2.90
C VAL A 31 11.13 6.53 3.07
N GLU A 32 11.76 6.92 1.97
CA GLU A 32 12.93 7.84 1.99
C GLU A 32 12.55 9.29 1.65
N GLY A 33 11.48 9.49 0.89
CA GLY A 33 11.10 10.79 0.34
C GLY A 33 10.26 11.67 1.27
N TRP A 34 10.32 12.99 1.05
CA TRP A 34 9.53 13.99 1.76
C TRP A 34 8.16 14.29 1.12
N SER A 35 7.84 13.67 -0.02
CA SER A 35 6.65 14.00 -0.81
C SER A 35 5.34 13.70 -0.09
N MET A 36 5.34 12.79 0.88
CA MET A 36 4.17 12.44 1.68
C MET A 36 4.12 13.12 3.04
N TYR A 37 5.08 13.99 3.38
CA TYR A 37 5.06 14.73 4.64
C TYR A 37 3.87 15.74 4.68
N PRO A 38 3.12 15.88 5.77
CA PRO A 38 3.36 15.30 7.10
C PRO A 38 2.73 13.92 7.32
N THR A 39 1.94 13.41 6.38
CA THR A 39 1.20 12.15 6.51
C THR A 39 2.13 10.97 6.74
N ILE A 40 3.16 10.82 5.91
CA ILE A 40 4.19 9.80 6.04
C ILE A 40 5.53 10.51 6.04
N LYS A 41 6.31 10.31 7.10
CA LYS A 41 7.60 10.95 7.28
C LYS A 41 8.70 10.10 6.63
N PRO A 42 9.80 10.71 6.18
CA PRO A 42 11.00 9.95 5.85
C PRO A 42 11.45 9.10 7.03
N GLY A 43 11.86 7.87 6.75
CA GLY A 43 12.21 6.86 7.74
C GLY A 43 11.01 6.03 8.24
N SER A 44 9.76 6.43 7.95
CA SER A 44 8.58 5.63 8.30
C SER A 44 8.57 4.30 7.53
N TRP A 45 8.16 3.24 8.22
CA TRP A 45 7.84 1.97 7.59
C TRP A 45 6.41 1.99 7.10
N ILE A 46 6.17 1.46 5.91
CA ILE A 46 4.84 1.25 5.36
C ILE A 46 4.57 -0.23 5.17
N VAL A 47 3.32 -0.63 5.41
CA VAL A 47 2.79 -1.95 5.06
C VAL A 47 1.69 -1.73 4.02
N CYS A 48 1.78 -2.44 2.91
CA CYS A 48 0.79 -2.35 1.86
C CYS A 48 0.28 -3.73 1.42
N VAL A 49 -0.98 -3.74 0.99
CA VAL A 49 -1.69 -4.93 0.52
C VAL A 49 -2.25 -4.68 -0.87
N LYS A 50 -2.33 -5.73 -1.69
CA LYS A 50 -2.98 -5.63 -3.00
C LYS A 50 -4.48 -5.44 -2.80
N SER A 51 -5.05 -4.41 -3.42
CA SER A 51 -6.49 -4.15 -3.39
C SER A 51 -7.11 -4.45 -4.76
N PRO A 52 -8.29 -5.08 -4.84
CA PRO A 52 -9.03 -5.21 -6.10
C PRO A 52 -9.64 -3.89 -6.57
N VAL A 53 -9.82 -2.93 -5.65
CA VAL A 53 -10.42 -1.63 -5.92
C VAL A 53 -9.62 -0.54 -5.19
N TYR A 54 -9.30 0.53 -5.90
CA TYR A 54 -8.68 1.73 -5.35
C TYR A 54 -9.64 2.91 -5.50
N LYS A 55 -9.63 3.82 -4.53
CA LYS A 55 -10.53 4.99 -4.51
C LYS A 55 -9.78 6.28 -4.20
N PRO A 56 -10.35 7.46 -4.53
CA PRO A 56 -9.82 8.73 -4.08
C PRO A 56 -9.58 8.74 -2.57
N GLY A 57 -8.45 9.31 -2.16
CA GLY A 57 -7.97 9.34 -0.78
C GLY A 57 -7.07 8.18 -0.39
N ASP A 58 -7.07 7.06 -1.13
CA ASP A 58 -6.14 5.96 -0.85
C ASP A 58 -4.69 6.39 -1.10
N ILE A 59 -3.77 5.97 -0.22
CA ILE A 59 -2.33 6.07 -0.44
C ILE A 59 -1.87 4.76 -1.06
N VAL A 60 -1.15 4.84 -2.16
CA VAL A 60 -0.72 3.65 -2.91
C VAL A 60 0.77 3.71 -3.22
N VAL A 61 1.36 2.53 -3.32
CA VAL A 61 2.67 2.34 -3.95
C VAL A 61 2.42 2.03 -5.41
N TYR A 62 3.03 2.78 -6.32
CA TYR A 62 2.89 2.58 -7.76
C TYR A 62 4.23 2.75 -8.47
N LYS A 63 4.31 2.22 -9.70
CA LYS A 63 5.45 2.39 -10.60
C LYS A 63 5.16 3.55 -11.56
N PRO A 64 5.82 4.70 -11.40
CA PRO A 64 5.67 5.80 -12.34
C PRO A 64 6.18 5.44 -13.73
N ARG A 65 5.56 5.98 -14.77
CA ARG A 65 5.98 5.76 -16.17
C ARG A 65 7.10 6.70 -16.63
N TRP A 66 7.35 7.78 -15.91
CA TRP A 66 8.38 8.77 -16.25
C TRP A 66 9.76 8.42 -15.69
N ILE A 67 9.87 7.41 -14.83
CA ILE A 67 11.14 6.96 -14.27
C ILE A 67 11.09 5.45 -14.02
N GLU A 68 12.00 4.72 -14.65
CA GLU A 68 12.08 3.27 -14.50
C GLU A 68 12.78 2.88 -13.19
N GLY A 69 12.41 1.70 -12.66
CA GLY A 69 13.07 1.11 -11.49
C GLY A 69 12.73 1.73 -10.13
N VAL A 70 11.86 2.74 -10.08
CA VAL A 70 11.47 3.43 -8.84
C VAL A 70 10.04 3.05 -8.44
N TYR A 71 9.80 2.99 -7.13
CA TYR A 71 8.47 2.92 -6.53
C TYR A 71 8.15 4.22 -5.84
N VAL A 72 6.97 4.77 -6.11
CA VAL A 72 6.50 6.03 -5.52
C VAL A 72 5.29 5.77 -4.65
N VAL A 73 5.25 6.42 -3.49
CA VAL A 73 4.15 6.34 -2.53
C VAL A 73 3.39 7.67 -2.57
N HIS A 74 2.20 7.72 -3.19
CA HIS A 74 1.40 8.94 -3.29
C HIS A 74 -0.09 8.67 -3.06
N ARG A 75 -0.86 9.74 -2.84
CA ARG A 75 -2.31 9.69 -2.65
C ARG A 75 -3.04 9.81 -3.98
N ILE A 76 -4.06 8.98 -4.18
CA ILE A 76 -5.01 9.12 -5.27
C ILE A 76 -5.88 10.34 -4.98
N ILE A 77 -5.80 11.37 -5.81
CA ILE A 77 -6.60 12.59 -5.68
C ILE A 77 -7.96 12.39 -6.33
N TYR A 78 -7.99 11.84 -7.54
CA TYR A 78 -9.21 11.48 -8.23
C TYR A 78 -8.95 10.36 -9.26
N ILE A 79 -10.04 9.77 -9.74
CA ILE A 79 -10.05 8.80 -10.82
C ILE A 79 -10.93 9.39 -11.92
N ASP A 80 -10.43 9.44 -13.15
CA ASP A 80 -11.20 9.97 -14.26
C ASP A 80 -12.19 8.93 -14.83
N LYS A 81 -12.98 9.34 -15.82
CA LYS A 81 -13.98 8.47 -16.48
C LYS A 81 -13.35 7.34 -17.29
N ALA A 82 -12.08 7.46 -17.67
CA ALA A 82 -11.35 6.44 -18.40
C ALA A 82 -10.65 5.43 -17.46
N GLY A 83 -10.74 5.64 -16.14
CA GLY A 83 -10.16 4.78 -15.12
C GLY A 83 -8.69 5.08 -14.81
N PHE A 84 -8.18 6.25 -15.23
CA PHE A 84 -6.84 6.71 -14.87
C PHE A 84 -6.82 7.31 -13.47
N TYR A 85 -5.77 6.99 -12.72
CA TYR A 85 -5.55 7.44 -11.36
C TYR A 85 -4.62 8.65 -11.36
N TYR A 86 -5.09 9.77 -10.85
CA TYR A 86 -4.29 10.99 -10.71
C TYR A 86 -3.76 11.06 -9.29
N LEU A 87 -2.43 10.96 -9.16
CA LEU A 87 -1.74 10.87 -7.88
C LEU A 87 -0.97 12.15 -7.56
N LYS A 88 -0.75 12.36 -6.27
CA LYS A 88 0.06 13.47 -5.76
C LYS A 88 0.56 13.15 -4.35
N GLY A 89 1.78 13.60 -4.05
CA GLY A 89 2.29 13.62 -2.69
C GLY A 89 1.57 14.65 -1.82
N ASP A 90 1.33 14.32 -0.56
CA ASP A 90 0.62 15.19 0.38
C ASP A 90 1.38 16.48 0.73
N ASN A 91 2.70 16.52 0.52
CA ASN A 91 3.53 17.66 0.83
C ASN A 91 3.38 18.76 -0.24
N PRO A 92 2.77 19.92 0.08
CA PRO A 92 2.58 20.98 -0.91
C PRO A 92 3.88 21.70 -1.28
N VAL A 93 4.95 21.57 -0.50
CA VAL A 93 6.24 22.23 -0.75
C VAL A 93 7.10 21.39 -1.70
N THR A 94 7.25 20.10 -1.41
CA THR A 94 8.10 19.20 -2.21
C THR A 94 7.34 18.55 -3.36
N ASN A 95 6.01 18.43 -3.27
CA ASN A 95 5.16 17.85 -4.30
C ASN A 95 3.90 18.70 -4.57
N PRO A 96 4.03 19.97 -5.02
CA PRO A 96 2.91 20.90 -5.17
C PRO A 96 1.87 20.50 -6.23
N ARG A 97 2.26 19.65 -7.18
CA ARG A 97 1.47 19.32 -8.38
C ARG A 97 1.06 17.85 -8.41
N LEU A 98 0.13 17.53 -9.30
CA LEU A 98 -0.12 16.15 -9.68
C LEU A 98 1.13 15.55 -10.32
N ASP A 99 1.27 14.24 -10.19
CA ASP A 99 2.31 13.50 -10.87
C ASP A 99 2.15 13.61 -12.39
N TYR A 100 3.27 13.57 -13.11
CA TYR A 100 3.34 14.01 -14.51
C TYR A 100 2.46 13.17 -15.46
N TYR A 101 2.39 11.86 -15.22
CA TYR A 101 1.49 10.97 -15.93
C TYR A 101 0.53 10.30 -14.95
N PRO A 102 -0.76 10.19 -15.29
CA PRO A 102 -1.66 9.43 -14.44
C PRO A 102 -1.31 7.94 -14.51
N ALA A 103 -1.51 7.23 -13.40
CA ALA A 103 -1.28 5.80 -13.32
C ALA A 103 -2.49 5.04 -13.87
N THR A 104 -2.25 3.83 -14.36
CA THR A 104 -3.28 2.83 -14.61
C THR A 104 -3.36 1.85 -13.45
N TYR A 105 -4.40 1.01 -13.43
CA TYR A 105 -4.53 -0.05 -12.44
C TYR A 105 -3.29 -0.97 -12.40
N GLY A 106 -2.67 -1.25 -13.56
CA GLY A 106 -1.47 -2.10 -13.64
C GLY A 106 -0.20 -1.45 -13.09
N ASP A 107 -0.16 -0.12 -13.01
CA ASP A 107 0.97 0.61 -12.43
C ASP A 107 0.89 0.61 -10.89
N ILE A 108 -0.30 0.46 -10.31
CA ILE A 108 -0.51 0.40 -8.86
C ILE A 108 -0.16 -0.99 -8.32
N ILE A 109 0.78 -1.02 -7.39
CA ILE A 109 1.29 -2.25 -6.78
C ILE A 109 0.42 -2.66 -5.59
N CYS A 110 0.14 -1.73 -4.70
CA CYS A 110 -0.60 -1.99 -3.47
C CYS A 110 -1.12 -0.69 -2.82
N LYS A 111 -2.12 -0.85 -1.95
CA LYS A 111 -2.61 0.20 -1.06
C LYS A 111 -1.88 0.13 0.27
N VAL A 112 -1.38 1.28 0.73
CA VAL A 112 -0.83 1.43 2.08
C VAL A 112 -1.96 1.30 3.10
N VAL A 113 -1.82 0.35 4.03
CA VAL A 113 -2.80 0.09 5.10
C VAL A 113 -2.29 0.49 6.47
N PHE A 114 -0.98 0.65 6.60
CA PHE A 114 -0.33 1.08 7.83
C PHE A 114 0.96 1.83 7.51
N HIS A 115 1.27 2.82 8.34
CA HIS A 115 2.56 3.49 8.38
C HIS A 115 2.90 3.90 9.82
N THR A 116 4.19 4.01 10.14
CA THR A 116 4.69 4.51 11.44
C THR A 116 4.80 6.03 11.48
#